data_AF-A0A1A8HWA0-F1
#
_entry.id   AF-A0A1A8HWA0-F1
#
_cell.length_a   1.000
_cell.length_b   1.000
_cell.length_c   1.000
_cell.angle_alpha   90.00
_cell.angle_beta   90.00
_cell.angle_gamma   90.00
#
_symmetry.space_group_name_H-M   'P 1'
#
loop_
_entity.id
_entity.type
_entity.pdbx_description
1 polymer ?
#
loop_
_entity_poly.entity_id
_entity_poly.type
_entity_poly.pdbx_seq_one_letter_code
_entity_poly.pdbx_strand_id
1 'polypeptide(L)'
;EFDNIVLTVPSDDVRNLERPDEVAALWNDIMRGIADLAAIPHKFQRKERFVAEVQISHGWMHAGYPIMAHKSSAAALLNVNTARTEGIWGAIHELGHNQQRGCWEFPSHTTECTCNLWSVYVHEEVLGIDRAKAHPAMCLEERHSRARQYVQGGRNLNGWDMWVALETYMQLQEKFGWDAFKKVFAAYHQMSNFPNNNHEKMNLYAETFSQTVGMNLAGFFRAWGWPIEMNTEQKLSSLPPWSDHPMVQYG
;
A
#
# COMPACT_ATOMS: atom_id res chain seq x y z
N GLU A 1 -3.24 -12.34 22.12
CA GLU A 1 -2.75 -13.00 20.88
C GLU A 1 -3.94 -13.41 20.05
N PHE A 2 -3.88 -13.20 18.74
CA PHE A 2 -4.97 -13.46 17.79
C PHE A 2 -4.49 -14.41 16.68
N ASP A 3 -5.23 -14.56 15.58
CA ASP A 3 -4.93 -15.61 14.59
C ASP A 3 -3.60 -15.38 13.87
N ASN A 4 -3.33 -14.14 13.45
CA ASN A 4 -2.17 -13.76 12.65
C ASN A 4 -1.29 -12.70 13.31
N ILE A 5 -1.66 -12.19 14.48
CA ILE A 5 -0.91 -11.12 15.14
C ILE A 5 -0.93 -11.26 16.67
N VAL A 6 0.19 -10.87 17.30
CA VAL A 6 0.32 -10.73 18.75
C VAL A 6 0.48 -9.25 19.07
N LEU A 7 -0.43 -8.69 19.87
CA LEU A 7 -0.27 -7.36 20.44
C LEU A 7 0.37 -7.46 21.83
N THR A 8 1.47 -6.74 22.03
CA THR A 8 2.09 -6.50 23.32
C THR A 8 1.87 -5.03 23.66
N VAL A 9 1.15 -4.77 24.74
CA VAL A 9 0.78 -3.41 25.18
C VAL A 9 0.99 -3.30 26.69
N PRO A 10 1.13 -2.07 27.24
CA PRO A 10 1.24 -1.89 28.68
C PRO A 10 0.05 -2.50 29.42
N SER A 11 0.29 -3.07 30.60
CA SER A 11 -0.76 -3.76 31.36
C SER A 11 -1.93 -2.85 31.73
N ASP A 12 -1.67 -1.55 31.88
CA ASP A 12 -2.70 -0.57 32.23
C ASP A 12 -3.75 -0.40 31.13
N ASP A 13 -3.36 -0.54 29.85
CA ASP A 13 -4.26 -0.41 28.70
C ASP A 13 -5.19 -1.63 28.53
N VAL A 14 -4.81 -2.80 29.06
CA VAL A 14 -5.61 -4.03 28.96
C VAL A 14 -6.31 -4.42 30.25
N ARG A 15 -5.94 -3.82 31.40
CA ARG A 15 -6.50 -4.19 32.72
C ARG A 15 -8.01 -4.07 32.78
N ASN A 16 -8.59 -3.11 32.05
CA ASN A 16 -10.02 -2.83 32.02
C ASN A 16 -10.66 -3.15 30.64
N LEU A 17 -9.99 -3.95 29.80
CA LEU A 17 -10.53 -4.31 28.49
C LEU A 17 -11.63 -5.36 28.65
N GLU A 18 -12.89 -4.94 28.59
CA GLU A 18 -14.05 -5.83 28.81
C GLU A 18 -14.32 -6.78 27.65
N ARG A 19 -14.04 -6.35 26.40
CA ARG A 19 -14.34 -7.10 25.16
C ARG A 19 -13.08 -7.40 24.34
N PRO A 20 -12.13 -8.21 24.87
CA PRO A 20 -10.95 -8.63 24.13
C PRO A 20 -11.30 -9.48 22.89
N ASP A 21 -12.48 -10.10 22.87
CA ASP A 21 -13.04 -10.82 21.72
C ASP A 21 -13.33 -9.89 20.54
N GLU A 22 -13.81 -8.67 20.78
CA GLU A 22 -14.07 -7.70 19.71
C GLU A 22 -12.76 -7.13 19.15
N VAL A 23 -11.77 -6.91 20.00
CA VAL A 23 -10.40 -6.56 19.58
C VAL A 23 -9.81 -7.68 18.73
N ALA A 24 -9.96 -8.94 19.17
CA ALA A 24 -9.49 -10.09 18.41
C ALA A 24 -10.18 -10.18 17.04
N ALA A 25 -11.50 -9.99 16.98
CA ALA A 25 -12.25 -10.00 15.72
C ALA A 25 -11.76 -8.91 14.76
N LEU A 26 -11.60 -7.68 15.25
CA LEU A 26 -11.07 -6.56 14.47
C LEU A 26 -9.69 -6.88 13.88
N TRP A 27 -8.74 -7.31 14.71
CA TRP A 27 -7.38 -7.57 14.24
C TRP A 27 -7.31 -8.81 13.34
N ASN A 28 -8.17 -9.81 13.56
CA ASN A 28 -8.29 -10.94 12.63
C ASN A 28 -8.84 -10.49 11.27
N ASP A 29 -9.83 -9.60 11.23
CA ASP A 29 -10.33 -8.99 9.99
C ASP A 29 -9.23 -8.20 9.25
N ILE A 30 -8.53 -7.32 9.98
CA ILE A 30 -7.43 -6.52 9.42
C ILE A 30 -6.35 -7.43 8.83
N MET A 31 -5.88 -8.43 9.59
CA MET A 31 -4.82 -9.32 9.12
C MET A 31 -5.25 -10.20 7.94
N ARG A 32 -6.55 -10.53 7.84
CA ARG A 32 -7.09 -11.16 6.63
C ARG A 32 -7.03 -10.21 5.43
N GLY A 33 -7.36 -8.94 5.61
CA GLY A 33 -7.22 -7.91 4.57
C GLY A 33 -5.77 -7.70 4.14
N ILE A 34 -4.83 -7.67 5.10
CA ILE A 34 -3.39 -7.61 4.81
C ILE A 34 -2.97 -8.77 3.90
N ALA A 35 -3.39 -9.99 4.26
CA ALA A 35 -3.11 -11.21 3.49
C ALA A 35 -3.75 -11.19 2.09
N ASP A 36 -5.01 -10.75 2.00
CA ASP A 36 -5.79 -10.74 0.76
C ASP A 36 -5.15 -9.80 -0.26
N LEU A 37 -4.84 -8.56 0.12
CA LEU A 37 -4.18 -7.64 -0.80
C LEU A 37 -2.81 -8.17 -1.21
N ALA A 38 -2.03 -8.72 -0.26
CA ALA A 38 -0.72 -9.29 -0.53
C ALA A 38 -0.76 -10.57 -1.39
N ALA A 39 -1.95 -11.11 -1.69
CA ALA A 39 -2.16 -12.35 -2.43
C ALA A 39 -1.40 -13.55 -1.82
N ILE A 40 -1.40 -13.64 -0.49
CA ILE A 40 -0.81 -14.74 0.29
C ILE A 40 -1.89 -15.48 1.09
N PRO A 41 -1.61 -16.69 1.62
CA PRO A 41 -2.57 -17.40 2.45
C PRO A 41 -3.06 -16.56 3.64
N HIS A 42 -4.36 -16.56 3.88
CA HIS A 42 -4.98 -15.81 4.99
C HIS A 42 -4.49 -16.23 6.38
N LYS A 43 -3.86 -17.41 6.50
CA LYS A 43 -3.16 -17.82 7.71
C LYS A 43 -1.66 -17.60 7.51
N PHE A 44 -1.09 -16.70 8.31
CA PHE A 44 0.34 -16.43 8.25
C PHE A 44 1.13 -17.62 8.79
N GLN A 45 2.23 -17.97 8.13
CA GLN A 45 3.14 -19.02 8.61
C GLN A 45 3.72 -18.67 9.99
N ARG A 46 3.93 -17.37 10.23
CA ARG A 46 4.36 -16.80 11.50
C ARG A 46 3.51 -15.58 11.80
N LYS A 47 2.92 -15.51 13.01
CA LYS A 47 2.14 -14.35 13.45
C LYS A 47 3.02 -13.11 13.46
N GLU A 48 2.51 -11.98 13.01
CA GLU A 48 3.12 -10.67 13.22
C GLU A 48 3.17 -10.33 14.71
N ARG A 49 4.08 -9.44 15.08
CA ARG A 49 4.20 -8.92 16.44
C ARG A 49 4.09 -7.41 16.41
N PHE A 50 3.17 -6.86 17.18
CA PHE A 50 3.00 -5.43 17.33
C PHE A 50 3.20 -5.06 18.80
N VAL A 51 4.16 -4.20 19.08
CA VAL A 51 4.56 -3.83 20.44
C VAL A 51 4.40 -2.33 20.66
N ALA A 52 3.60 -1.94 21.64
CA ALA A 52 3.50 -0.55 22.10
C ALA A 52 4.45 -0.34 23.29
N GLU A 53 5.48 0.49 23.13
CA GLU A 53 6.56 0.69 24.11
C GLU A 53 6.97 2.17 24.22
N VAL A 54 7.53 2.58 25.36
CA VAL A 54 8.00 3.94 25.63
C VAL A 54 9.20 4.30 24.75
N GLN A 55 10.16 3.38 24.61
CA GLN A 55 11.38 3.62 23.84
C GLN A 55 11.41 2.73 22.60
N ILE A 56 11.16 3.34 21.45
CA ILE A 56 11.26 2.70 20.13
C ILE A 56 12.46 3.23 19.37
N SER A 57 12.89 2.53 18.32
CA SER A 57 14.14 2.86 17.63
C SER A 57 14.05 4.10 16.75
N HIS A 58 12.88 4.36 16.15
CA HIS A 58 12.65 5.44 15.19
C HIS A 58 11.20 5.93 15.23
N GLY A 59 11.02 7.23 14.97
CA GLY A 59 9.70 7.83 14.70
C GLY A 59 8.68 7.67 15.82
N TRP A 60 7.40 7.58 15.42
CA TRP A 60 6.27 7.31 16.32
C TRP A 60 5.79 5.85 16.23
N MET A 61 5.95 5.26 15.04
CA MET A 61 5.82 3.83 14.77
C MET A 61 6.90 3.44 13.76
N HIS A 62 7.27 2.16 13.72
CA HIS A 62 8.10 1.60 12.65
C HIS A 62 7.83 0.11 12.45
N ALA A 63 7.93 -0.32 11.20
CA ALA A 63 7.81 -1.70 10.77
C ALA A 63 9.00 -2.56 11.20
N GLY A 64 8.88 -3.86 10.97
CA GLY A 64 9.84 -4.88 11.36
C GLY A 64 9.20 -6.08 12.04
N TYR A 65 10.02 -6.90 12.68
CA TYR A 65 9.56 -8.02 13.47
C TYR A 65 10.25 -8.00 14.85
N PRO A 66 9.68 -7.27 15.84
CA PRO A 66 8.31 -6.72 15.86
C PRO A 66 8.12 -5.40 15.11
N ILE A 67 6.86 -5.11 14.76
CA ILE A 67 6.34 -3.76 14.52
C ILE A 67 6.28 -3.06 15.88
N MET A 68 6.80 -1.84 15.95
CA MET A 68 6.88 -1.07 17.18
C MET A 68 6.08 0.22 17.05
N ALA A 69 5.36 0.59 18.10
CA ALA A 69 4.73 1.90 18.23
C ALA A 69 5.06 2.52 19.58
N HIS A 70 5.07 3.84 19.63
CA HIS A 70 5.15 4.54 20.89
C HIS A 70 3.94 4.20 21.77
N LYS A 71 4.17 4.01 23.07
CA LYS A 71 3.20 3.59 24.11
C LYS A 71 1.83 4.28 23.97
N SER A 72 1.80 5.57 23.67
CA SER A 72 0.56 6.36 23.53
C SER A 72 -0.39 5.84 22.46
N SER A 73 0.10 5.00 21.53
CA SER A 73 -0.72 4.37 20.51
C SER A 73 -1.49 3.14 21.01
N ALA A 74 -1.13 2.60 22.19
CA ALA A 74 -1.72 1.37 22.72
C ALA A 74 -3.25 1.43 22.81
N ALA A 75 -3.80 2.53 23.35
CA ALA A 75 -5.24 2.72 23.46
C ALA A 75 -5.94 2.69 22.09
N ALA A 76 -5.34 3.30 21.05
CA ALA A 76 -5.90 3.29 19.70
C ALA A 76 -5.88 1.88 19.07
N LEU A 77 -4.82 1.08 19.32
CA LEU A 77 -4.74 -0.30 18.85
C LEU A 77 -5.81 -1.22 19.47
N LEU A 78 -6.32 -0.88 20.66
CA LEU A 78 -7.33 -1.65 21.37
C LEU A 78 -8.76 -1.12 21.17
N ASN A 79 -8.93 0.08 20.62
CA ASN A 79 -10.23 0.73 20.50
C ASN A 79 -10.92 0.36 19.18
N VAL A 80 -11.83 -0.59 19.24
CA VAL A 80 -12.58 -1.09 18.07
C VAL A 80 -13.43 0.00 17.42
N ASN A 81 -14.04 0.87 18.23
CA ASN A 81 -14.87 1.95 17.70
C ASN A 81 -14.02 2.94 16.92
N THR A 82 -12.94 3.46 17.51
CA THR A 82 -12.00 4.36 16.83
C THR A 82 -11.46 3.75 15.55
N ALA A 83 -11.06 2.47 15.57
CA ALA A 83 -10.58 1.80 14.36
C ALA A 83 -11.63 1.74 13.24
N ARG A 84 -12.92 1.59 13.57
CA ARG A 84 -14.01 1.51 12.58
C ARG A 84 -14.62 2.87 12.19
N THR A 85 -14.39 3.93 12.97
CA THR A 85 -14.95 5.27 12.69
C THR A 85 -13.92 6.27 12.18
N GLU A 86 -12.72 6.25 12.76
CA GLU A 86 -11.64 7.20 12.47
C GLU A 86 -10.50 6.53 11.68
N GLY A 87 -10.33 5.22 11.84
CA GLY A 87 -9.26 4.46 11.22
C GLY A 87 -7.98 4.40 12.07
N ILE A 88 -7.05 3.54 11.66
CA ILE A 88 -5.76 3.33 12.33
C ILE A 88 -4.64 3.30 11.27
N TRP A 89 -4.59 4.35 10.44
CA TRP A 89 -3.67 4.47 9.30
C TRP A 89 -2.23 4.10 9.64
N GLY A 90 -1.66 4.68 10.69
CA GLY A 90 -0.26 4.41 11.08
C GLY A 90 0.00 2.93 11.35
N ALA A 91 -0.87 2.25 12.09
CA ALA A 91 -0.68 0.85 12.42
C ALA A 91 -0.76 -0.06 11.18
N ILE A 92 -1.67 0.24 10.25
CA ILE A 92 -1.83 -0.50 8.99
C ILE A 92 -0.68 -0.18 8.02
N HIS A 93 -0.18 1.05 8.02
CA HIS A 93 0.98 1.48 7.26
C HIS A 93 2.22 0.64 7.61
N GLU A 94 2.50 0.45 8.91
CA GLU A 94 3.61 -0.42 9.34
C GLU A 94 3.41 -1.90 8.96
N LEU A 95 2.17 -2.39 8.99
CA LEU A 95 1.85 -3.73 8.48
C LEU A 95 2.08 -3.84 6.97
N GLY A 96 1.77 -2.77 6.23
CA GLY A 96 2.00 -2.65 4.80
C GLY A 96 3.49 -2.71 4.45
N HIS A 97 4.36 -2.06 5.24
CA HIS A 97 5.81 -2.20 5.08
C HIS A 97 6.28 -3.65 5.16
N ASN A 98 5.74 -4.45 6.09
CA ASN A 98 6.08 -5.88 6.18
C ASN A 98 5.61 -6.69 4.96
N GLN A 99 4.73 -6.16 4.11
CA GLN A 99 4.28 -6.82 2.87
C GLN A 99 5.00 -6.33 1.60
N GLN A 100 5.81 -5.28 1.69
CA GLN A 100 6.62 -4.80 0.56
C GLN A 100 7.63 -5.89 0.14
N ARG A 101 7.81 -6.06 -1.18
CA ARG A 101 8.76 -7.05 -1.72
C ARG A 101 9.67 -6.42 -2.76
N GLY A 102 10.97 -6.67 -2.63
CA GLY A 102 12.00 -6.09 -3.50
C GLY A 102 11.79 -6.32 -5.01
N CYS A 103 10.99 -7.29 -5.43
CA CYS A 103 10.70 -7.57 -6.84
C CYS A 103 9.79 -6.53 -7.53
N TRP A 104 8.97 -5.79 -6.77
CA TRP A 104 8.09 -4.73 -7.29
C TRP A 104 8.31 -3.37 -6.62
N GLU A 105 9.29 -3.27 -5.72
CA GLU A 105 9.66 -2.02 -5.07
C GLU A 105 10.78 -1.29 -5.85
N PHE A 106 10.71 0.04 -5.88
CA PHE A 106 11.68 0.94 -6.49
C PHE A 106 12.27 1.94 -5.46
N PRO A 107 13.03 1.51 -4.44
CA PRO A 107 13.57 2.41 -3.43
C PRO A 107 14.50 3.49 -4.01
N SER A 108 14.50 4.72 -3.50
CA SER A 108 13.73 5.19 -2.34
C SER A 108 12.29 5.61 -2.63
N HIS A 109 11.88 5.70 -3.90
CA HIS A 109 10.57 6.22 -4.29
C HIS A 109 9.40 5.49 -3.62
N THR A 110 9.46 4.15 -3.58
CA THR A 110 8.35 3.34 -3.13
C THR A 110 8.35 3.00 -1.64
N THR A 111 9.46 3.25 -0.93
CA THR A 111 9.65 2.84 0.47
C THR A 111 8.48 3.27 1.35
N GLU A 112 8.11 4.56 1.31
CA GLU A 112 6.99 5.14 2.06
C GLU A 112 5.69 5.26 1.24
N CYS A 113 5.65 4.64 0.06
CA CYS A 113 4.54 4.77 -0.88
C CYS A 113 3.69 3.49 -0.90
N THR A 114 4.26 2.36 -1.32
CA THR A 114 3.46 1.15 -1.62
C THR A 114 2.94 0.49 -0.35
N CYS A 115 3.58 0.70 0.81
CA CYS A 115 3.02 0.31 2.12
C CYS A 115 1.62 0.92 2.34
N ASN A 116 1.36 2.13 1.82
CA ASN A 116 0.04 2.77 1.91
C ASN A 116 -1.02 2.11 1.02
N LEU A 117 -0.68 1.20 0.10
CA LEU A 117 -1.69 0.41 -0.61
C LEU A 117 -2.51 -0.42 0.40
N TRP A 118 -1.85 -1.00 1.40
CA TRP A 118 -2.52 -1.71 2.49
C TRP A 118 -3.31 -0.77 3.38
N SER A 119 -2.79 0.43 3.68
CA SER A 119 -3.54 1.45 4.42
C SER A 119 -4.85 1.78 3.73
N VAL A 120 -4.84 2.09 2.42
CA VAL A 120 -6.07 2.39 1.69
C VAL A 120 -6.99 1.16 1.64
N TYR A 121 -6.48 0.01 1.21
CA TYR A 121 -7.26 -1.21 1.03
C TYR A 121 -7.97 -1.66 2.31
N VAL A 122 -7.27 -1.73 3.44
CA VAL A 122 -7.87 -2.19 4.70
C VAL A 122 -8.92 -1.20 5.19
N HIS A 123 -8.69 0.11 5.06
CA HIS A 123 -9.71 1.08 5.47
C HIS A 123 -10.98 0.92 4.64
N GLU A 124 -10.86 0.77 3.32
CA GLU A 124 -12.03 0.64 2.43
C GLU A 124 -12.74 -0.70 2.57
N GLU A 125 -12.00 -1.80 2.38
CA GLU A 125 -12.56 -3.14 2.18
C GLU A 125 -12.84 -3.88 3.49
N VAL A 126 -12.16 -3.49 4.58
CA VAL A 126 -12.28 -4.19 5.88
C VAL A 126 -12.96 -3.33 6.93
N LEU A 127 -12.57 -2.05 7.02
CA LEU A 127 -13.10 -1.14 8.04
C LEU A 127 -14.34 -0.37 7.54
N GLY A 128 -14.60 -0.34 6.23
CA GLY A 128 -15.73 0.38 5.63
C GLY A 128 -15.56 1.90 5.70
N ILE A 129 -14.32 2.38 5.76
CA ILE A 129 -13.95 3.78 5.85
C ILE A 129 -13.48 4.26 4.47
N ASP A 130 -14.17 5.27 3.94
CA ASP A 130 -13.76 5.96 2.72
C ASP A 130 -12.33 6.52 2.87
N ARG A 131 -11.49 6.34 1.85
CA ARG A 131 -10.07 6.74 1.90
C ARG A 131 -9.86 8.21 2.26
N ALA A 132 -10.74 9.12 1.83
CA ALA A 132 -10.64 10.55 2.14
C ALA A 132 -10.92 10.85 3.63
N LYS A 133 -11.67 9.98 4.30
CA LYS A 133 -11.84 10.01 5.77
C LYS A 133 -10.68 9.34 6.50
N ALA A 134 -10.11 8.29 5.92
CA ALA A 134 -9.01 7.55 6.53
C ALA A 134 -7.72 8.37 6.62
N HIS A 135 -7.42 9.22 5.63
CA HIS A 135 -6.26 10.11 5.67
C HIS A 135 -6.45 11.37 4.79
N PRO A 136 -6.11 12.59 5.28
CA PRO A 136 -6.32 13.84 4.53
C PRO A 136 -5.62 13.87 3.16
N ALA A 137 -4.43 13.27 3.04
CA ALA A 137 -3.69 13.20 1.78
C ALA A 137 -4.40 12.37 0.69
N MET A 138 -5.44 11.61 1.04
CA MET A 138 -6.26 10.82 0.13
C MET A 138 -7.52 11.56 -0.35
N CYS A 139 -7.79 12.76 0.17
CA CYS A 139 -8.83 13.63 -0.36
C CYS A 139 -8.57 13.92 -1.85
N LEU A 140 -9.65 13.93 -2.65
CA LEU A 140 -9.56 14.11 -4.10
C LEU A 140 -8.83 15.41 -4.49
N GLU A 141 -9.08 16.50 -3.76
CA GLU A 141 -8.43 17.78 -3.99
C GLU A 141 -6.90 17.70 -3.80
N GLU A 142 -6.44 17.10 -2.71
CA GLU A 142 -5.01 16.90 -2.41
C GLU A 142 -4.34 16.03 -3.47
N ARG A 143 -5.00 14.93 -3.85
CA ARG A 143 -4.52 14.00 -4.89
C ARG A 143 -4.38 14.70 -6.25
N HIS A 144 -5.40 15.46 -6.67
CA HIS A 144 -5.37 16.22 -7.91
C HIS A 144 -4.34 17.36 -7.86
N SER A 145 -4.23 18.06 -6.72
CA SER A 145 -3.24 19.12 -6.52
C SER A 145 -1.83 18.58 -6.68
N ARG A 146 -1.54 17.44 -6.07
CA ARG A 146 -0.25 16.76 -6.14
C ARG A 146 0.10 16.32 -7.56
N ALA A 147 -0.83 15.69 -8.28
CA ALA A 147 -0.62 15.29 -9.67
C ALA A 147 -0.32 16.51 -10.58
N ARG A 148 -1.09 17.61 -10.41
CA ARG A 148 -0.83 18.87 -11.15
C ARG A 148 0.55 19.44 -10.85
N GLN A 149 0.92 19.55 -9.57
CA GLN A 149 2.22 20.11 -9.17
C GLN A 149 3.38 19.27 -9.69
N TYR A 150 3.28 17.94 -9.64
CA TYR A 150 4.30 17.04 -10.18
C TYR A 150 4.48 17.23 -11.69
N VAL A 151 3.38 17.38 -12.43
CA VAL A 151 3.40 17.66 -13.87
C VAL A 151 4.01 19.03 -14.17
N GLN A 152 3.61 20.07 -13.44
CA GLN A 152 4.17 21.43 -13.55
C GLN A 152 5.67 21.48 -13.23
N GLY A 153 6.12 20.62 -12.31
CA GLY A 153 7.53 20.40 -11.98
C GLY A 153 8.32 19.62 -13.05
N GLY A 154 7.72 19.36 -14.21
CA GLY A 154 8.38 18.71 -15.33
C GLY A 154 8.39 17.19 -15.27
N ARG A 155 7.56 16.57 -14.41
CA ARG A 155 7.50 15.10 -14.23
C ARG A 155 8.86 14.50 -13.85
N ASN A 156 9.63 15.23 -13.04
CA ASN A 156 10.94 14.80 -12.60
C ASN A 156 10.80 13.61 -11.65
N LEU A 157 11.26 12.43 -12.07
CA LEU A 157 11.14 11.19 -11.32
C LEU A 157 11.76 11.28 -9.91
N ASN A 158 12.75 12.15 -9.68
CA ASN A 158 13.30 12.38 -8.34
C ASN A 158 12.25 12.90 -7.33
N GLY A 159 11.22 13.60 -7.81
CA GLY A 159 10.07 14.06 -7.01
C GLY A 159 8.86 13.12 -7.05
N TRP A 160 9.01 11.93 -7.65
CA TRP A 160 8.00 10.86 -7.59
C TRP A 160 8.27 10.00 -6.36
N ASP A 161 7.84 10.46 -5.19
CA ASP A 161 8.05 9.76 -3.92
C ASP A 161 6.76 9.74 -3.07
N MET A 162 6.72 8.86 -2.06
CA MET A 162 5.65 8.75 -1.04
C MET A 162 4.24 8.97 -1.63
N TRP A 163 3.65 10.15 -1.38
CA TRP A 163 2.29 10.50 -1.77
C TRP A 163 2.13 10.79 -3.27
N VAL A 164 3.18 11.31 -3.92
CA VAL A 164 3.17 11.55 -5.38
C VAL A 164 3.21 10.20 -6.08
N ALA A 165 4.08 9.31 -5.61
CA ALA A 165 4.17 7.96 -6.13
C ALA A 165 2.88 7.17 -5.90
N LEU A 166 2.24 7.31 -4.72
CA LEU A 166 1.00 6.62 -4.39
C LEU A 166 -0.13 6.95 -5.37
N GLU A 167 -0.18 8.19 -5.87
CA GLU A 167 -1.20 8.63 -6.81
C GLU A 167 -1.20 7.81 -8.11
N THR A 168 -0.01 7.41 -8.61
CA THR A 168 0.10 6.51 -9.76
C THR A 168 -0.65 5.20 -9.52
N TYR A 169 -0.51 4.61 -8.34
CA TYR A 169 -1.19 3.36 -7.99
C TYR A 169 -2.69 3.57 -7.72
N MET A 170 -3.08 4.70 -7.14
CA MET A 170 -4.49 4.99 -6.92
C MET A 170 -5.26 5.16 -8.24
N GLN A 171 -4.66 5.78 -9.25
CA GLN A 171 -5.26 5.87 -10.58
C GLN A 171 -5.39 4.50 -11.27
N LEU A 172 -4.43 3.59 -11.05
CA LEU A 172 -4.56 2.20 -11.47
C LEU A 172 -5.71 1.50 -10.73
N GLN A 173 -5.81 1.72 -9.42
CA GLN A 173 -6.86 1.12 -8.58
C GLN A 173 -8.25 1.64 -8.95
N GLU A 174 -8.41 2.91 -9.26
CA GLU A 174 -9.68 3.50 -9.71
C GLU A 174 -10.14 2.92 -11.06
N LYS A 175 -9.20 2.62 -11.96
CA LYS A 175 -9.50 2.06 -13.28
C LYS A 175 -9.76 0.55 -13.26
N PHE A 176 -8.94 -0.20 -12.52
CA PHE A 176 -8.88 -1.67 -12.62
C PHE A 176 -9.32 -2.40 -11.34
N GLY A 177 -9.53 -1.68 -10.23
CA GLY A 177 -9.93 -2.24 -8.94
C GLY A 177 -8.83 -2.98 -8.20
N TRP A 178 -9.11 -3.34 -6.95
CA TRP A 178 -8.18 -4.08 -6.09
C TRP A 178 -7.86 -5.50 -6.58
N ASP A 179 -8.77 -6.13 -7.31
CA ASP A 179 -8.55 -7.46 -7.90
C ASP A 179 -7.37 -7.47 -8.88
N ALA A 180 -7.15 -6.39 -9.63
CA ALA A 180 -6.00 -6.25 -10.51
C ALA A 180 -4.67 -6.26 -9.71
N PHE A 181 -4.61 -5.53 -8.59
CA PHE A 181 -3.43 -5.52 -7.72
C PHE A 181 -3.13 -6.91 -7.16
N LYS A 182 -4.16 -7.62 -6.68
CA LYS A 182 -4.01 -8.99 -6.16
C LYS A 182 -3.47 -9.94 -7.22
N LYS A 183 -3.96 -9.85 -8.45
CA LYS A 183 -3.44 -10.63 -9.59
C LYS A 183 -1.99 -10.28 -9.94
N VAL A 184 -1.63 -9.00 -9.93
CA VAL A 184 -0.25 -8.56 -10.15
C VAL A 184 0.67 -9.12 -9.07
N PHE A 185 0.34 -8.96 -7.79
CA PHE A 185 1.17 -9.49 -6.70
C PHE A 185 1.26 -11.02 -6.74
N ALA A 186 0.17 -11.71 -7.07
CA ALA A 186 0.18 -13.16 -7.31
C ALA A 186 1.13 -13.55 -8.44
N ALA A 187 1.16 -12.81 -9.54
CA ALA A 187 2.11 -13.06 -10.63
C ALA A 187 3.56 -12.92 -10.17
N TYR A 188 3.87 -11.88 -9.38
CA TYR A 188 5.20 -11.69 -8.80
C TYR A 188 5.59 -12.76 -7.76
N HIS A 189 4.63 -13.40 -7.08
CA HIS A 189 4.93 -14.56 -6.22
C HIS A 189 5.42 -15.78 -7.01
N GLN A 190 5.04 -15.88 -8.29
CA GLN A 190 5.48 -16.96 -9.19
C GLN A 190 6.78 -16.62 -9.94
N MET A 191 7.25 -15.36 -9.88
CA MET A 191 8.48 -14.94 -10.55
C MET A 191 9.71 -15.37 -9.75
N SER A 192 10.59 -16.14 -10.38
CA SER A 192 11.87 -16.56 -9.81
C SER A 192 13.04 -15.66 -10.20
N ASN A 193 12.88 -14.84 -11.24
CA ASN A 193 13.89 -13.92 -11.74
C ASN A 193 13.27 -12.54 -11.98
N PHE A 194 13.87 -11.51 -11.40
CA PHE A 194 13.46 -10.11 -11.59
C PHE A 194 14.70 -9.20 -11.53
N PRO A 195 14.65 -8.05 -12.21
CA PRO A 195 15.75 -7.08 -12.19
C PRO A 195 16.07 -6.55 -10.80
N ASN A 196 17.32 -6.17 -10.57
CA ASN A 196 17.74 -5.56 -9.29
C ASN A 196 17.70 -4.03 -9.31
N ASN A 197 17.81 -3.39 -10.48
CA ASN A 197 17.76 -1.92 -10.60
C ASN A 197 16.34 -1.41 -10.86
N ASN A 198 16.04 -0.19 -10.39
CA ASN A 198 14.69 0.38 -10.47
C ASN A 198 14.21 0.59 -11.91
N HIS A 199 15.11 0.95 -12.83
CA HIS A 199 14.77 1.22 -14.22
C HIS A 199 14.13 -0.01 -14.90
N GLU A 200 14.80 -1.16 -14.80
CA GLU A 200 14.29 -2.42 -15.33
C GLU A 200 13.07 -2.92 -14.55
N LYS A 201 13.02 -2.73 -13.22
CA LYS A 201 11.85 -3.11 -12.42
C LYS A 201 10.59 -2.31 -12.80
N MET A 202 10.72 -1.01 -13.05
CA MET A 202 9.60 -0.16 -13.51
C MET A 202 9.06 -0.65 -14.86
N ASN A 203 9.95 -1.06 -15.78
CA ASN A 203 9.57 -1.66 -17.06
C ASN A 203 8.88 -3.02 -16.87
N LEU A 204 9.42 -3.89 -16.02
CA LEU A 204 8.79 -5.17 -15.68
C LEU A 204 7.42 -4.98 -15.03
N TYR A 205 7.26 -3.99 -14.15
CA TYR A 205 5.98 -3.68 -13.51
C TYR A 205 4.96 -3.17 -14.53
N ALA A 206 5.36 -2.25 -15.41
CA ALA A 206 4.50 -1.76 -16.48
C ALA A 206 4.05 -2.90 -17.41
N GLU A 207 4.96 -3.82 -17.76
CA GLU A 207 4.64 -5.01 -18.55
C GLU A 207 3.66 -5.94 -17.81
N THR A 208 4.00 -6.31 -16.57
CA THR A 208 3.22 -7.26 -15.75
C THR A 208 1.81 -6.75 -15.50
N PHE A 209 1.67 -5.48 -15.12
CA PHE A 209 0.36 -4.88 -14.87
C PHE A 209 -0.46 -4.81 -16.17
N SER A 210 0.15 -4.35 -17.27
CA SER A 210 -0.52 -4.24 -18.57
C SER A 210 -1.06 -5.59 -19.06
N GLN A 211 -0.25 -6.64 -18.95
CA GLN A 211 -0.66 -8.01 -19.30
C GLN A 211 -1.78 -8.50 -18.38
N THR A 212 -1.70 -8.23 -17.08
CA THR A 212 -2.71 -8.63 -16.08
C THR A 212 -4.08 -8.02 -16.37
N VAL A 213 -4.13 -6.76 -16.82
CA VAL A 213 -5.38 -6.04 -17.10
C VAL A 213 -5.78 -6.05 -18.57
N GLY A 214 -4.97 -6.65 -19.45
CA GLY A 214 -5.24 -6.72 -20.89
C GLY A 214 -5.26 -5.36 -21.59
N MET A 215 -4.50 -4.38 -21.09
CA MET A 215 -4.46 -3.01 -21.62
C MET A 215 -3.03 -2.48 -21.59
N ASN A 216 -2.60 -1.78 -22.64
CA ASN A 216 -1.26 -1.19 -22.70
C ASN A 216 -1.18 0.08 -21.82
N LEU A 217 -0.49 -0.03 -20.69
CA LEU A 217 -0.30 1.04 -19.71
C LEU A 217 1.00 1.84 -19.92
N ALA A 218 1.79 1.55 -20.96
CA ALA A 218 3.07 2.22 -21.20
C ALA A 218 2.91 3.75 -21.35
N GLY A 219 1.83 4.20 -21.99
CA GLY A 219 1.49 5.64 -22.09
C GLY A 219 1.26 6.28 -20.71
N PHE A 220 0.49 5.59 -19.86
CA PHE A 220 0.19 6.03 -18.50
C PHE A 220 1.45 6.17 -17.63
N PHE A 221 2.30 5.15 -17.60
CA PHE A 221 3.53 5.21 -16.81
C PHE A 221 4.52 6.26 -17.33
N ARG A 222 4.63 6.45 -18.66
CA ARG A 222 5.39 7.55 -19.25
C ARG A 222 4.86 8.92 -18.83
N ALA A 223 3.54 9.08 -18.74
CA ALA A 223 2.93 10.34 -18.30
C ALA A 223 3.25 10.67 -16.82
N TRP A 224 3.62 9.66 -16.02
CA TRP A 224 4.17 9.80 -14.67
C TRP A 224 5.71 9.96 -14.62
N GLY A 225 6.38 10.03 -15.77
CA GLY A 225 7.83 10.21 -15.87
C GLY A 225 8.64 8.92 -15.72
N TRP A 226 8.00 7.74 -15.75
CA TRP A 226 8.73 6.48 -15.71
C TRP A 226 9.50 6.26 -17.01
N PRO A 227 10.72 5.71 -16.94
CA PRO A 227 11.59 5.50 -18.10
C PRO A 227 11.20 4.20 -18.84
N ILE A 228 10.02 4.19 -19.45
CA ILE A 228 9.54 3.04 -20.21
C ILE A 228 10.36 2.89 -21.49
N GLU A 229 10.96 1.71 -21.67
CA GLU A 229 11.79 1.37 -22.82
C GLU A 229 10.96 0.97 -24.04
N MET A 230 11.54 1.17 -25.22
CA MET A 230 10.93 0.76 -26.49
C MET A 230 10.63 -0.75 -26.55
N ASN A 231 11.47 -1.59 -25.93
CA ASN A 231 11.22 -3.04 -25.86
C ASN A 231 9.93 -3.36 -25.08
N THR A 232 9.70 -2.68 -23.96
CA THR A 232 8.45 -2.80 -23.18
C THR A 232 7.25 -2.37 -24.02
N GLU A 233 7.35 -1.26 -24.75
CA GLU A 233 6.27 -0.81 -25.64
C GLU A 233 5.97 -1.81 -26.76
N GLN A 234 7.01 -2.40 -27.36
CA GLN A 234 6.85 -3.42 -28.40
C GLN A 234 6.14 -4.66 -27.87
N LYS A 235 6.50 -5.15 -26.69
CA LYS A 235 5.81 -6.29 -26.05
C LYS A 235 4.34 -6.00 -25.78
N LEU A 236 3.99 -4.76 -25.45
CA LEU A 236 2.64 -4.33 -25.14
C LEU A 236 1.84 -3.84 -26.36
N SER A 237 2.44 -3.83 -27.55
CA SER A 237 1.83 -3.28 -28.77
C SER A 237 0.57 -4.01 -29.25
N SER A 238 0.40 -5.26 -28.84
CA SER A 238 -0.79 -6.07 -29.16
C SER A 238 -2.00 -5.77 -28.27
N LEU A 239 -1.79 -5.06 -27.14
CA LEU A 239 -2.86 -4.69 -26.22
C LEU A 239 -3.47 -3.33 -26.58
N PRO A 240 -4.77 -3.12 -26.35
CA PRO A 240 -5.40 -1.82 -26.58
C PRO A 240 -4.76 -0.74 -25.68
N PRO A 241 -4.43 0.45 -26.21
CA PRO A 241 -3.83 1.52 -25.42
C PRO A 241 -4.82 2.13 -24.43
N TRP A 242 -4.36 2.47 -23.23
CA TRP A 242 -5.13 3.30 -22.30
C TRP A 242 -5.01 4.79 -22.68
N SER A 243 -5.65 5.19 -23.78
CA SER A 243 -5.48 6.54 -24.35
C SER A 243 -6.16 7.66 -23.55
N ASP A 244 -7.14 7.35 -22.70
CA ASP A 244 -7.89 8.29 -21.87
C ASP A 244 -7.45 8.26 -20.39
N HIS A 245 -6.19 7.87 -20.13
CA HIS A 245 -5.68 7.77 -18.77
C HIS A 245 -5.70 9.13 -18.03
N PRO A 246 -5.86 9.16 -16.69
CA PRO A 246 -6.07 10.41 -15.94
C PRO A 246 -5.00 11.47 -16.14
N MET A 247 -3.75 11.08 -16.43
CA MET A 247 -2.67 12.04 -16.67
C MET A 247 -2.79 12.85 -17.97
N VAL A 248 -3.67 12.47 -18.91
CA VAL A 248 -3.91 13.23 -20.16
C VAL A 248 -4.45 14.63 -19.85
N GLN A 249 -5.24 14.78 -18.78
CA GLN A 249 -5.84 16.08 -18.41
C GLN A 249 -4.81 17.13 -17.96
N TYR A 250 -3.56 16.72 -17.69
CA TYR A 250 -2.46 17.60 -17.31
C TYR A 250 -1.44 17.77 -18.46
N GLY A 251 -1.72 17.19 -19.63
CA GLY A 251 -0.88 17.21 -20.82
C GLY A 251 -0.97 18.51 -21.62
#